data_AF-A0A970X7H2-F1
#
_entry.id   AF-A0A970X7H2-F1
#
_cell.length_a   1.000
_cell.length_b   1.000
_cell.length_c   1.000
_cell.angle_alpha   90.00
_cell.angle_beta   90.00
_cell.angle_gamma   90.00
#
_symmetry.space_group_name_H-M   'P 1'
#
loop_
_entity.id
_entity.type
_entity.pdbx_description
1 polymer ?
#
loop_
_entity_poly.entity_id
_entity_poly.type
_entity_poly.pdbx_seq_one_letter_code
_entity_poly.pdbx_strand_id
1 'polypeptide(L)'
;MLDTDILFSRVLHDLFGRLARRLRLFNLLWSDELLAEAKRKLIEEKAFSADAAERWVGYLPLNFPAGRVEIADARDGLNFAELTVDPGDHHVCALAVAGNADYLITRDQGYLPDGLRGHGVEVIAPDDLLCRALDDQPQAVLDVLELQAGEWGGGRPVAVLLEAFERAGAADFAGRARAELAGSWSRTGSPTRQ
;
A
#
# COMPACT_ATOMS: atom_id res chain seq x y z
N MET A 1 7.51 2.62 -1.35
CA MET A 1 7.45 2.00 0.00
C MET A 1 6.10 2.27 0.63
N LEU A 2 5.68 1.46 1.61
CA LEU A 2 4.42 1.65 2.36
C LEU A 2 4.73 2.19 3.75
N ASP A 3 4.01 3.22 4.18
CA ASP A 3 4.03 3.67 5.57
C ASP A 3 3.20 2.75 6.48
N THR A 4 3.45 2.80 7.78
CA THR A 4 2.81 1.98 8.80
C THR A 4 1.28 2.13 8.81
N ASP A 5 0.76 3.34 8.56
CA ASP A 5 -0.67 3.61 8.49
C ASP A 5 -1.37 2.86 7.34
N ILE A 6 -0.65 2.56 6.25
CA ILE A 6 -1.12 1.73 5.15
C ILE A 6 -0.99 0.25 5.50
N LEU A 7 0.11 -0.15 6.14
CA LEU A 7 0.33 -1.54 6.57
C LEU A 7 -0.76 -2.05 7.52
N PHE A 8 -1.38 -1.17 8.31
CA PHE A 8 -2.46 -1.54 9.23
C PHE A 8 -3.79 -1.81 8.51
N SER A 9 -4.00 -1.24 7.32
CA SER A 9 -5.20 -1.52 6.53
C SER A 9 -5.06 -2.87 5.86
N ARG A 10 -5.78 -3.88 6.38
CA ARG A 10 -5.79 -5.23 5.81
C ARG A 10 -6.03 -5.26 4.32
N VAL A 11 -7.00 -4.46 3.85
CA VAL A 11 -7.41 -4.47 2.45
C VAL A 11 -6.36 -3.81 1.56
N LEU A 12 -5.78 -2.67 1.99
CA LEU A 12 -4.75 -1.97 1.22
C LEU A 12 -3.43 -2.73 1.21
N HIS A 13 -2.98 -3.22 2.37
CA HIS A 13 -1.75 -4.00 2.48
C HIS A 13 -1.79 -5.24 1.58
N ASP A 14 -2.90 -5.97 1.59
CA ASP A 14 -3.09 -7.14 0.72
C ASP A 14 -3.17 -6.75 -0.77
N LEU A 15 -3.87 -5.66 -1.12
CA LEU A 15 -3.94 -5.20 -2.51
C LEU A 15 -2.56 -4.79 -3.04
N PHE A 16 -1.82 -3.92 -2.35
CA PHE A 16 -0.48 -3.51 -2.76
C PHE A 16 0.47 -4.71 -2.88
N GLY A 17 0.41 -5.64 -1.92
CA GLY A 17 1.19 -6.88 -2.00
C GLY A 17 0.85 -7.73 -3.22
N ARG A 18 -0.44 -7.87 -3.55
CA ARG A 18 -0.89 -8.60 -4.76
C ARG A 18 -0.47 -7.91 -6.04
N LEU A 19 -0.63 -6.59 -6.15
CA LEU A 19 -0.21 -5.82 -7.32
C LEU A 19 1.31 -5.91 -7.53
N ALA A 20 2.09 -5.74 -6.46
CA ALA A 20 3.54 -5.88 -6.51
C ALA A 20 3.99 -7.29 -6.93
N ARG A 21 3.36 -8.34 -6.39
CA ARG A 21 3.79 -9.73 -6.62
C ARG A 21 3.30 -10.28 -7.96
N ARG A 22 2.07 -9.96 -8.37
CA ARG A 22 1.44 -10.52 -9.58
C ARG A 22 1.74 -9.70 -10.83
N LEU A 23 1.66 -8.38 -10.72
CA LEU A 23 1.77 -7.49 -11.87
C LEU A 23 3.16 -6.84 -11.97
N ARG A 24 3.98 -6.95 -10.92
CA ARG A 24 5.30 -6.30 -10.83
C ARG A 24 5.22 -4.78 -11.03
N LEU A 25 4.07 -4.19 -10.70
CA LEU A 25 3.84 -2.74 -10.77
C LEU A 25 4.67 -1.97 -9.75
N PHE A 26 5.01 -2.61 -8.64
CA PHE A 26 5.73 -1.98 -7.53
C PHE A 26 6.82 -2.90 -7.01
N ASN A 27 7.96 -2.29 -6.64
CA ASN A 27 8.94 -2.89 -5.76
C ASN A 27 8.67 -2.37 -4.33
N LEU A 28 8.22 -3.26 -3.45
CA LEU A 28 7.96 -2.89 -2.05
C LEU A 28 9.26 -2.92 -1.26
N LEU A 29 9.64 -1.74 -0.75
CA LEU A 29 10.80 -1.54 0.11
C LEU A 29 10.39 -1.55 1.59
N TRP A 30 11.25 -2.09 2.43
CA TRP A 30 11.05 -2.18 3.88
C TRP A 30 12.40 -2.19 4.63
N SER A 31 12.38 -1.76 5.89
CA SER A 31 13.51 -1.88 6.82
C SER A 31 13.07 -2.61 8.09
N ASP A 32 14.03 -3.12 8.87
CA ASP A 32 13.72 -3.80 10.12
C ASP A 32 13.07 -2.85 11.15
N GLU A 33 13.45 -1.57 11.14
CA GLU A 33 12.88 -0.53 12.01
C GLU A 33 11.42 -0.25 11.67
N LEU A 34 11.07 -0.17 10.39
CA LEU A 34 9.68 0.00 9.95
C LEU A 34 8.82 -1.17 10.45
N LEU A 35 9.31 -2.41 10.28
CA LEU A 35 8.59 -3.60 10.72
C LEU A 35 8.49 -3.70 12.24
N ALA A 36 9.55 -3.33 12.96
CA ALA A 36 9.56 -3.27 14.42
C ALA A 36 8.55 -2.24 14.94
N GLU A 37 8.49 -1.06 14.31
CA GLU A 37 7.52 -0.04 14.67
C GLU A 37 6.09 -0.49 14.36
N ALA A 38 5.84 -1.01 13.16
CA ALA A 38 4.54 -1.55 12.77
C ALA A 38 4.08 -2.65 13.73
N LYS A 39 4.97 -3.57 14.13
CA LYS A 39 4.67 -4.63 15.09
C LYS A 39 4.25 -4.06 16.45
N ARG A 40 4.99 -3.07 16.95
CA ARG A 40 4.68 -2.39 18.22
C ARG A 40 3.29 -1.74 18.16
N LYS A 41 3.04 -0.92 17.14
CA LYS A 41 1.74 -0.24 16.92
C LYS A 41 0.59 -1.23 16.76
N LEU A 42 0.78 -2.36 16.08
CA LEU A 42 -0.24 -3.42 15.97
C LEU A 42 -0.64 -4.01 17.33
N ILE A 43 0.32 -4.23 18.22
CA ILE A 43 0.07 -4.78 19.56
C ILE A 43 -0.58 -3.71 20.46
N GLU A 44 0.01 -2.53 20.52
CA GLU A 44 -0.36 -1.47 21.47
C GLU A 44 -1.67 -0.75 21.07
N GLU A 45 -1.88 -0.49 19.79
CA GLU A 45 -2.98 0.35 19.31
C GLU A 45 -4.09 -0.43 18.61
N LYS A 46 -3.76 -1.57 17.98
CA LYS A 46 -4.72 -2.39 17.23
C LYS A 46 -5.14 -3.67 17.96
N ALA A 47 -4.64 -3.87 19.19
CA ALA A 47 -4.94 -5.01 20.05
C ALA A 47 -4.66 -6.38 19.40
N PHE A 48 -3.63 -6.47 18.55
CA PHE A 48 -3.17 -7.75 18.02
C PHE A 48 -2.43 -8.52 19.11
N SER A 49 -2.54 -9.85 19.09
CA SER A 49 -1.60 -10.68 19.84
C SER A 49 -0.19 -10.56 19.24
N ALA A 50 0.85 -10.78 20.04
CA ALA A 50 2.23 -10.75 19.58
C ALA A 50 2.45 -11.67 18.36
N ASP A 51 1.88 -12.88 18.39
CA ASP A 51 1.97 -13.83 17.28
C ASP A 51 1.24 -13.36 16.02
N ALA A 52 0.09 -12.69 16.17
CA ALA A 52 -0.64 -12.14 15.04
C ALA A 52 0.10 -10.97 14.40
N ALA A 53 0.67 -10.08 15.23
CA ALA A 53 1.48 -8.96 14.77
C ALA A 53 2.76 -9.44 14.06
N GLU A 54 3.44 -10.45 14.61
CA GLU A 54 4.62 -11.08 13.99
C GLU A 54 4.30 -11.63 12.60
N ARG A 55 3.23 -12.42 12.47
CA ARG A 55 2.78 -12.94 11.17
C ARG A 55 2.42 -11.83 10.19
N TRP A 56 1.88 -10.72 10.69
CA TRP A 56 1.48 -9.59 9.86
C TRP A 56 2.68 -8.89 9.24
N VAL A 57 3.65 -8.48 10.07
CA VAL A 57 4.85 -7.78 9.60
C VAL A 57 5.78 -8.71 8.83
N GLY A 58 5.80 -10.00 9.17
CA GLY A 58 6.55 -11.04 8.46
C GLY A 58 6.12 -11.28 7.01
N TYR A 59 4.97 -10.74 6.59
CA TYR A 59 4.52 -10.80 5.20
C TYR A 59 5.53 -10.16 4.24
N LEU A 60 6.07 -8.98 4.58
CA LEU A 60 6.97 -8.24 3.71
C LEU A 60 8.31 -8.96 3.51
N PRO A 61 9.04 -9.38 4.57
CA PRO A 61 10.26 -10.17 4.41
C PRO A 61 10.07 -11.47 3.64
N LEU A 62 8.95 -12.17 3.86
CA LEU A 62 8.68 -13.44 3.22
C LEU A 62 8.41 -13.30 1.72
N ASN A 63 7.68 -12.25 1.30
CA ASN A 63 7.24 -12.09 -0.09
C ASN A 63 8.12 -11.15 -0.91
N PHE A 64 8.87 -10.25 -0.26
CA PHE A 64 9.69 -9.22 -0.91
C PHE A 64 11.09 -9.15 -0.28
N PRO A 65 11.85 -10.27 -0.23
CA PRO A 65 13.17 -10.28 0.43
C PRO A 65 14.17 -9.31 -0.21
N ALA A 66 14.07 -9.09 -1.53
CA ALA A 66 14.90 -8.12 -2.25
C ALA A 66 14.55 -6.65 -1.94
N GLY A 67 13.45 -6.39 -1.23
CA GLY A 67 13.02 -5.06 -0.82
C GLY A 67 13.63 -4.58 0.50
N ARG A 68 14.45 -5.40 1.17
CA ARG A 68 15.09 -5.01 2.44
C ARG A 68 16.13 -3.92 2.19
N VAL A 69 16.04 -2.82 2.93
CA VAL A 69 16.99 -1.72 2.90
C VAL A 69 17.56 -1.49 4.30
N GLU A 70 18.89 -1.43 4.38
CA GLU A 70 19.60 -1.00 5.59
C GLU A 70 19.59 0.53 5.67
N ILE A 71 19.16 1.09 6.80
CA ILE A 71 18.98 2.54 6.94
C ILE A 71 19.91 3.20 7.95
N ALA A 72 20.80 2.42 8.59
CA ALA A 72 21.68 2.91 9.64
C ALA A 72 22.56 4.07 9.14
N ASP A 73 23.24 3.87 8.01
CA ASP A 73 24.17 4.87 7.44
C ASP A 73 23.45 6.04 6.77
N ALA A 74 22.18 5.86 6.39
CA ALA A 74 21.40 6.88 5.71
C ALA A 74 21.02 8.04 6.63
N ARG A 75 20.99 7.83 7.96
CA ARG A 75 20.54 8.83 8.93
C ARG A 75 21.52 10.00 9.08
N ASP A 76 22.82 9.74 8.96
CA ASP A 76 23.86 10.72 9.27
C ASP A 76 23.95 11.86 8.24
N GLY A 77 23.41 11.65 7.03
CA GLY A 77 23.43 12.63 5.93
C GLY A 77 22.12 13.38 5.72
N LEU A 78 21.07 13.11 6.49
CA LEU A 78 19.73 13.67 6.25
C LEU A 78 19.38 14.77 7.25
N ASN A 79 18.90 15.90 6.71
CA ASN A 79 18.24 16.91 7.52
C ASN A 79 16.76 16.56 7.70
N PHE A 80 16.44 15.74 8.71
CA PHE A 80 15.07 15.26 8.91
C PHE A 80 14.02 16.36 9.14
N ALA A 81 14.43 17.54 9.65
CA ALA A 81 13.53 18.68 9.82
C ALA A 81 12.98 19.22 8.49
N GLU A 82 13.61 18.87 7.36
CA GLU A 82 13.10 19.18 6.01
C GLU A 82 12.25 18.04 5.42
N LEU A 83 12.23 16.86 6.05
CA LEU A 83 11.56 15.66 5.53
C LEU A 83 10.28 15.29 6.27
N THR A 84 10.20 15.56 7.57
CA THR A 84 9.02 15.30 8.40
C THR A 84 9.00 16.22 9.63
N VAL A 85 7.79 16.48 10.14
CA VAL A 85 7.59 17.17 11.42
C VAL A 85 7.57 16.22 12.63
N ASP A 86 7.45 14.90 12.39
CA ASP A 86 7.42 13.87 13.44
C ASP A 86 8.77 13.13 13.52
N PRO A 87 9.51 13.24 14.65
CA PRO A 87 10.71 12.46 14.89
C PRO A 87 10.54 10.94 14.81
N GLY A 88 9.31 10.43 15.05
CA GLY A 88 8.96 9.03 14.87
C GLY A 88 9.19 8.55 13.44
N ASP A 89 8.99 9.43 12.45
CA ASP A 89 9.03 9.09 11.03
C ASP A 89 10.41 9.23 10.38
N HIS A 90 11.45 9.58 11.16
CA HIS A 90 12.82 9.67 10.64
C HIS A 90 13.27 8.36 9.99
N HIS A 91 12.88 7.21 10.55
CA HIS A 91 13.23 5.91 9.99
C HIS A 91 12.50 5.62 8.66
N VAL A 92 11.27 6.11 8.51
CA VAL A 92 10.49 6.05 7.26
C VAL A 92 11.16 6.91 6.18
N CYS A 93 11.53 8.14 6.53
CA CYS A 93 12.25 9.05 5.62
C CYS A 93 13.60 8.45 5.21
N ALA A 94 14.37 7.91 6.15
CA ALA A 94 15.65 7.26 5.86
C ALA A 94 15.49 6.06 4.93
N LEU A 95 14.46 5.22 5.14
CA LEU A 95 14.12 4.11 4.24
C LEU A 95 13.77 4.60 2.83
N ALA A 96 12.94 5.63 2.73
CA ALA A 96 12.53 6.18 1.43
C ALA A 96 13.75 6.65 0.63
N VAL A 97 14.65 7.41 1.26
CA VAL A 97 15.84 7.96 0.61
C VAL A 97 16.88 6.88 0.32
N ALA A 98 17.23 6.05 1.30
CA ALA A 98 18.25 5.00 1.14
C ALA A 98 17.86 3.93 0.12
N GLY A 99 16.56 3.65 0.03
CA GLY A 99 16.00 2.68 -0.89
C GLY A 99 15.75 3.23 -2.30
N ASN A 100 16.04 4.51 -2.56
CA ASN A 100 15.66 5.20 -3.80
C ASN A 100 14.18 4.98 -4.14
N ALA A 101 13.29 5.16 -3.16
CA ALA A 101 11.87 4.95 -3.38
C ALA A 101 11.31 6.01 -4.33
N ASP A 102 10.65 5.59 -5.41
CA ASP A 102 9.90 6.53 -6.26
C ASP A 102 8.74 7.18 -5.47
N TYR A 103 8.10 6.38 -4.62
CA TYR A 103 6.91 6.78 -3.86
C TYR A 103 7.02 6.41 -2.37
N LEU A 104 6.70 7.38 -1.50
CA LEU A 104 6.28 7.14 -0.12
C LEU A 104 4.75 7.15 -0.08
N ILE A 105 4.16 5.97 0.12
CA ILE A 105 2.70 5.80 0.12
C ILE A 105 2.19 5.92 1.54
N THR A 106 1.44 6.99 1.83
CA THR A 106 0.95 7.33 3.18
C THR A 106 -0.30 8.20 3.09
N ARG A 107 -1.09 8.24 4.15
CA ARG A 107 -2.11 9.31 4.36
C ARG A 107 -1.68 10.32 5.43
N ASP A 108 -0.52 10.12 6.05
CA ASP A 108 0.00 11.03 7.04
C ASP A 108 0.41 12.36 6.41
N GLN A 109 0.04 13.45 7.07
CA GLN A 109 0.35 14.82 6.67
C GLN A 109 1.62 15.35 7.36
N GLY A 110 2.26 14.54 8.21
CA GLY A 110 3.50 14.87 8.91
C GLY A 110 4.73 14.93 8.00
N TYR A 111 4.69 14.25 6.85
CA TYR A 111 5.77 14.29 5.86
C TYR A 111 5.78 15.62 5.10
N LEU A 112 6.99 16.09 4.78
CA LEU A 112 7.25 17.33 4.06
C LEU A 112 7.58 17.01 2.59
N PRO A 113 6.63 17.15 1.65
CA PRO A 113 6.80 16.64 0.29
C PRO A 113 7.92 17.32 -0.49
N ASP A 114 8.23 18.59 -0.21
CA ASP A 114 9.26 19.33 -0.93
C ASP A 114 10.66 18.83 -0.59
N GLY A 115 10.93 18.53 0.69
CA GLY A 115 12.22 17.95 1.09
C GLY A 115 12.39 16.53 0.55
N LEU A 116 11.36 15.69 0.67
CA LEU A 116 11.38 14.32 0.12
C LEU A 116 11.56 14.31 -1.40
N ARG A 117 10.92 15.22 -2.13
CA ARG A 117 11.10 15.37 -3.58
C ARG A 117 12.53 15.79 -3.95
N GLY A 118 13.20 16.56 -3.10
CA GLY A 118 14.63 16.88 -3.26
C GLY A 118 15.53 15.63 -3.30
N HIS A 119 15.07 14.52 -2.73
CA HIS A 119 15.72 13.20 -2.77
C HIS A 119 15.13 12.25 -3.82
N GLY A 120 14.21 12.72 -4.67
CA GLY A 120 13.55 11.90 -5.69
C GLY A 120 12.37 11.08 -5.19
N VAL A 121 11.88 11.33 -3.98
CA VAL A 121 10.74 10.61 -3.39
C VAL A 121 9.46 11.44 -3.52
N GLU A 122 8.43 10.91 -4.18
CA GLU A 122 7.09 11.52 -4.21
C GLU A 122 6.24 10.98 -3.05
N VAL A 123 5.71 11.88 -2.22
CA VAL A 123 4.67 11.52 -1.23
C VAL A 123 3.34 11.40 -1.96
N ILE A 124 2.68 10.25 -1.86
CA ILE A 124 1.44 9.97 -2.58
C ILE A 124 0.43 9.24 -1.71
N ALA A 125 -0.85 9.62 -1.84
CA ALA A 125 -1.93 8.90 -1.18
C ALA A 125 -2.15 7.51 -1.81
N PRO A 126 -2.58 6.50 -1.03
CA PRO A 126 -2.89 5.19 -1.57
C PRO A 126 -3.98 5.24 -2.65
N ASP A 127 -4.98 6.11 -2.49
CA ASP A 127 -6.07 6.28 -3.47
C ASP A 127 -5.56 6.71 -4.83
N ASP A 128 -4.70 7.74 -4.86
CA ASP A 128 -4.11 8.30 -6.07
C ASP A 128 -3.24 7.28 -6.80
N LEU A 129 -2.38 6.56 -6.07
CA LEU A 129 -1.50 5.57 -6.69
C LEU A 129 -2.30 4.38 -7.24
N LEU A 130 -3.35 3.95 -6.55
CA LEU A 130 -4.23 2.88 -7.02
C LEU A 130 -5.05 3.32 -8.23
N CYS A 131 -5.49 4.58 -8.30
CA CYS A 131 -6.11 5.13 -9.50
C CYS A 131 -5.13 5.11 -10.69
N ARG A 132 -3.87 5.55 -10.50
CA ARG A 132 -2.84 5.48 -11.54
C ARG A 132 -2.63 4.04 -12.02
N ALA A 133 -2.60 3.07 -11.11
CA ALA A 133 -2.44 1.66 -11.45
C ALA A 133 -3.65 1.11 -12.24
N LEU A 134 -4.86 1.50 -11.86
CA LEU A 134 -6.09 1.13 -12.59
C LEU A 134 -6.13 1.77 -13.98
N ASP A 135 -5.73 3.02 -14.11
CA ASP A 135 -5.69 3.72 -15.40
C ASP A 135 -4.65 3.08 -16.34
N ASP A 136 -3.50 2.62 -15.80
CA ASP A 136 -2.44 1.95 -16.56
C ASP A 136 -2.81 0.52 -16.98
N GLN A 137 -3.33 -0.29 -16.05
CA GLN A 137 -3.64 -1.71 -16.29
C GLN A 137 -5.02 -2.11 -15.77
N PRO A 138 -6.12 -1.61 -16.38
CA PRO A 138 -7.44 -1.75 -15.81
C PRO A 138 -7.84 -3.20 -15.59
N GLN A 139 -7.74 -4.05 -16.62
CA GLN A 139 -8.13 -5.45 -16.52
C GLN A 139 -7.29 -6.22 -15.49
N ALA A 140 -5.98 -6.00 -15.47
CA ALA A 140 -5.09 -6.69 -14.54
C ALA A 140 -5.38 -6.32 -13.07
N VAL A 141 -5.71 -5.05 -12.81
CA VAL A 141 -6.13 -4.60 -11.48
C VAL A 141 -7.49 -5.19 -11.09
N LEU A 142 -8.46 -5.22 -12.02
CA LEU A 142 -9.77 -5.84 -11.76
C LEU A 142 -9.65 -7.34 -11.45
N ASP A 143 -8.82 -8.09 -12.17
CA ASP A 143 -8.57 -9.51 -11.90
C ASP A 143 -8.00 -9.73 -10.48
N VAL A 144 -7.13 -8.82 -10.03
CA VAL A 144 -6.59 -8.86 -8.67
C VAL A 144 -7.66 -8.56 -7.63
N LEU A 145 -8.58 -7.63 -7.90
CA LEU A 145 -9.71 -7.32 -7.03
C LEU A 145 -10.68 -8.50 -6.91
N GLU A 146 -11.03 -9.15 -8.02
CA GLU A 146 -11.88 -10.34 -8.03
C GLU A 146 -11.29 -11.47 -7.20
N LEU A 147 -10.00 -11.74 -7.40
CA LEU A 147 -9.28 -12.72 -6.61
C LEU A 147 -9.26 -12.37 -5.12
N GLN A 148 -8.90 -11.13 -4.79
CA GLN A 148 -8.85 -10.69 -3.40
C GLN A 148 -10.21 -10.85 -2.74
N ALA A 149 -11.30 -10.47 -3.43
CA ALA A 149 -12.65 -10.63 -2.92
C ALA A 149 -13.02 -12.12 -2.72
N GLY A 150 -12.61 -13.00 -3.63
CA GLY A 150 -12.82 -14.45 -3.53
C GLY A 150 -12.11 -15.12 -2.34
N GLU A 151 -10.98 -14.57 -1.90
CA GLU A 151 -10.21 -15.11 -0.75
C GLU A 151 -10.55 -14.39 0.56
N TRP A 152 -10.93 -13.12 0.49
CA TRP A 152 -11.17 -12.29 1.67
C TRP A 152 -12.41 -12.74 2.44
N GLY A 153 -12.22 -13.11 3.71
CA GLY A 153 -13.31 -13.53 4.60
C GLY A 153 -14.03 -14.81 4.16
N GLY A 154 -13.37 -15.68 3.38
CA GLY A 154 -13.95 -16.90 2.83
C GLY A 154 -14.79 -16.69 1.56
N GLY A 155 -14.61 -15.57 0.87
CA GLY A 155 -15.33 -15.21 -0.34
C GLY A 155 -16.39 -14.16 -0.07
N ARG A 156 -16.24 -13.03 -0.76
CA ARG A 156 -17.16 -11.89 -0.73
C ARG A 156 -17.35 -11.36 -2.15
N PRO A 157 -18.49 -10.71 -2.44
CA PRO A 157 -18.64 -9.93 -3.66
C PRO A 157 -17.61 -8.80 -3.70
N VAL A 158 -17.07 -8.50 -4.89
CA VAL A 158 -16.12 -7.39 -5.10
C VAL A 158 -16.68 -6.07 -4.57
N ALA A 159 -17.98 -5.82 -4.71
CA ALA A 159 -18.63 -4.62 -4.18
C ALA A 159 -18.36 -4.39 -2.68
N VAL A 160 -18.37 -5.46 -1.86
CA VAL A 160 -18.11 -5.37 -0.41
C VAL A 160 -16.64 -5.04 -0.15
N LEU A 161 -15.73 -5.55 -0.98
CA LEU A 161 -14.31 -5.20 -0.92
C LEU A 161 -14.09 -3.73 -1.31
N LEU A 162 -14.78 -3.22 -2.33
CA LEU A 162 -14.71 -1.81 -2.74
C LEU A 162 -15.20 -0.87 -1.63
N GLU A 163 -16.30 -1.19 -0.94
CA GLU A 163 -16.72 -0.43 0.25
C GLU A 163 -15.67 -0.45 1.37
N ALA A 164 -14.90 -1.53 1.50
CA ALA A 164 -13.81 -1.59 2.48
C ALA A 164 -12.63 -0.71 2.07
N PHE A 165 -12.34 -0.57 0.78
CA PHE A 165 -11.37 0.39 0.27
C PHE A 165 -11.81 1.84 0.51
N GLU A 166 -13.08 2.16 0.29
CA GLU A 166 -13.64 3.50 0.61
C GLU A 166 -13.41 3.85 2.09
N ARG A 167 -13.74 2.94 3.01
CA ARG A 167 -13.49 3.12 4.45
C ARG A 167 -12.01 3.20 4.81
N ALA A 168 -11.15 2.62 3.98
CA ALA A 168 -9.69 2.70 4.13
C ALA A 168 -9.09 3.94 3.47
N GLY A 169 -9.90 4.88 2.96
CA GLY A 169 -9.45 6.12 2.34
C GLY A 169 -8.97 5.93 0.90
N ALA A 170 -9.51 4.95 0.18
CA ALA A 170 -9.30 4.75 -1.26
C ALA A 170 -10.63 4.80 -2.02
N ALA A 171 -11.34 5.93 -1.90
CA ALA A 171 -12.72 6.07 -2.38
C ALA A 171 -12.80 6.35 -3.87
N ASP A 172 -11.87 7.14 -4.42
CA ASP A 172 -11.84 7.45 -5.85
C ASP A 172 -11.50 6.20 -6.66
N PHE A 173 -10.51 5.43 -6.20
CA PHE A 173 -10.15 4.13 -6.76
C PHE A 173 -11.34 3.18 -6.74
N ALA A 174 -12.02 3.06 -5.60
CA ALA A 174 -13.19 2.20 -5.48
C ALA A 174 -14.33 2.62 -6.43
N GLY A 175 -14.56 3.92 -6.58
CA GLY A 175 -15.52 4.49 -7.52
C GLY A 175 -15.19 4.15 -8.97
N ARG A 176 -13.92 4.34 -9.39
CA ARG A 176 -13.46 4.04 -10.74
C ARG A 176 -13.49 2.55 -11.06
N ALA A 177 -13.01 1.71 -10.15
CA ALA A 177 -13.05 0.25 -10.31
C ALA A 177 -14.49 -0.26 -10.47
N ARG A 178 -15.44 0.31 -9.71
CA ARG A 178 -16.87 -0.01 -9.84
C ARG A 178 -17.42 0.37 -11.22
N ALA A 179 -17.04 1.53 -11.76
CA ALA A 179 -17.45 1.96 -13.10
C ALA A 179 -16.88 1.03 -14.19
N GLU A 180 -15.61 0.64 -14.07
CA GLU A 180 -14.97 -0.29 -15.02
C GLU A 180 -15.62 -1.68 -15.02
N LEU A 181 -15.97 -2.21 -13.84
CA LEU A 181 -16.69 -3.49 -13.71
C LEU A 181 -18.09 -3.43 -14.31
N ALA A 182 -18.81 -2.32 -14.16
CA ALA A 182 -20.10 -2.14 -14.81
C ALA A 182 -19.98 -2.01 -16.33
N GLY A 183 -18.92 -1.35 -16.81
CA GLY A 183 -18.60 -1.19 -18.23
C GLY A 183 -18.13 -2.48 -18.91
N SER A 184 -17.42 -3.36 -18.20
CA SER A 184 -16.99 -4.67 -18.74
C SER A 184 -18.18 -5.62 -18.94
N TRP A 185 -19.16 -5.57 -18.03
CA TRP A 185 -20.40 -6.34 -18.15
C TRP A 185 -21.27 -5.90 -19.34
N SER A 186 -21.36 -4.60 -19.61
CA SER A 186 -22.13 -4.10 -20.76
C SER A 186 -21.49 -4.44 -22.12
N ARG A 187 -20.16 -4.62 -22.17
CA ARG A 187 -19.43 -5.05 -23.37
C ARG A 187 -19.48 -6.56 -23.61
N THR A 188 -19.64 -7.36 -22.57
CA THR A 188 -19.65 -8.84 -22.64
C THR A 188 -21.05 -9.45 -22.56
N GLY A 189 -22.06 -8.69 -22.11
CA GLY A 189 -23.43 -9.14 -21.90
C GLY A 189 -24.43 -8.72 -22.99
N SER A 190 -24.50 -9.49 -24.07
CA SER A 190 -25.76 -9.71 -24.80
C SER A 190 -25.96 -11.20 -25.04
N PRO A 191 -26.70 -11.91 -24.17
CA PRO A 191 -27.32 -13.16 -24.56
C PRO A 191 -28.52 -12.80 -25.42
N THR A 192 -28.39 -12.96 -26.73
CA THR A 192 -29.51 -13.00 -27.67
C THR A 192 -30.47 -14.06 -27.16
N ARG A 193 -31.60 -13.64 -26.58
CA ARG A 193 -32.74 -14.54 -26.37
C ARG A 193 -33.31 -14.84 -27.74
N GLN A 194 -33.19 -16.10 -28.17
CA GLN A 194 -34.13 -16.75 -29.07
C GLN A 194 -34.73 -17.93 -28.32
#